data_AF-A0A923KVK9-F1
#
_entry.id   AF-A0A923KVK9-F1
#
_cell.length_a   1.000
_cell.length_b   1.000
_cell.length_c   1.000
_cell.angle_alpha   90.00
_cell.angle_beta   90.00
_cell.angle_gamma   90.00
#
_symmetry.space_group_name_H-M   'P 1'
#
loop_
_entity.id
_entity.type
_entity.pdbx_description
1 polymer ?
#
loop_
_entity_poly.entity_id
_entity_poly.type
_entity_poly.pdbx_seq_one_letter_code
_entity_poly.pdbx_strand_id
1 'polypeptide(L)'
;MSIVQDIIQGYDHIFKSKKDCPFEVIVTDNIYSDRFELCNTMSEQMDVEGSEPELQNSNELLVLPDEQNSMFLLLIRQDHFNESGVYSQTIAYEYTHAIDYFECKNKYNIVNLRKDSFPDHDCFQFVSEVRASFRGPTLFYHLTNADKDALVFAYISKLVPAYEKILTGDLSENMYDLAQFYGQYLAIRCYINAPLSLPGYITHSFAGDLLLQLNKNIGDTNIFDNYESLSVAYSDFINKKTQGTPNPLLAMVHDHSHCGCNHS
;
A
#
# COMPACT_ATOMS: atom_id res chain seq x y z
N MET A 1 -19.13 -20.36 10.46
CA MET A 1 -17.85 -19.84 9.96
C MET A 1 -17.89 -18.34 10.18
N SER A 2 -16.83 -17.72 10.71
CA SER A 2 -16.86 -16.26 10.93
C SER A 2 -16.66 -15.54 9.60
N ILE A 3 -17.19 -14.33 9.46
CA ILE A 3 -17.07 -13.53 8.23
C ILE A 3 -15.59 -13.25 7.87
N VAL A 4 -14.73 -13.13 8.88
CA VAL A 4 -13.29 -12.99 8.74
C VAL A 4 -12.68 -14.23 8.08
N GLN A 5 -13.10 -15.43 8.48
CA GLN A 5 -12.64 -16.68 7.88
C GLN A 5 -13.05 -16.78 6.41
N ASP A 6 -14.27 -16.35 6.08
CA ASP A 6 -14.76 -16.35 4.69
C ASP A 6 -13.93 -15.41 3.80
N ILE A 7 -13.58 -14.22 4.32
CA ILE A 7 -12.71 -13.26 3.61
C ILE A 7 -11.31 -13.83 3.40
N ILE A 8 -10.69 -14.40 4.44
CA ILE A 8 -9.35 -15.01 4.35
C ILE A 8 -9.35 -16.18 3.36
N GLN A 9 -10.38 -17.03 3.39
CA GLN A 9 -10.50 -18.14 2.42
C GLN A 9 -10.68 -17.64 0.98
N GLY A 10 -11.48 -16.59 0.78
CA GLY A 10 -11.63 -15.93 -0.52
C GLY A 10 -10.32 -15.33 -1.02
N TYR A 11 -9.59 -14.64 -0.14
CA TYR A 11 -8.27 -14.09 -0.40
C TYR A 11 -7.29 -15.18 -0.83
N ASP A 12 -7.16 -16.25 -0.04
CA ASP A 12 -6.25 -17.37 -0.32
C ASP A 12 -6.61 -18.07 -1.63
N HIS A 13 -7.89 -18.17 -1.98
CA HIS A 13 -8.34 -18.73 -3.24
C HIS A 13 -7.91 -17.90 -4.44
N ILE A 14 -8.10 -16.57 -4.38
CA ILE A 14 -7.78 -15.66 -5.50
C ILE A 14 -6.26 -15.53 -5.67
N PHE A 15 -5.51 -15.30 -4.59
CA PHE A 15 -4.08 -14.98 -4.66
C PHE A 15 -3.16 -16.17 -4.45
N LYS A 16 -3.71 -17.36 -4.18
CA LYS A 16 -2.95 -18.61 -3.94
C LYS A 16 -1.89 -18.46 -2.85
N SER A 17 -2.19 -17.63 -1.86
CA SER A 17 -1.29 -17.15 -0.82
C SER A 17 -1.50 -17.82 0.53
N LYS A 18 -2.01 -19.06 0.54
CA LYS A 18 -2.29 -19.75 1.79
C LYS A 18 -1.00 -19.90 2.61
N LYS A 19 -0.99 -19.26 3.77
CA LYS A 19 0.12 -19.24 4.73
C LYS A 19 -0.44 -19.51 6.11
N ASP A 20 0.34 -20.18 6.95
CA ASP A 20 0.03 -20.35 8.37
C ASP A 20 0.41 -19.08 9.14
N CYS A 21 -0.02 -17.91 8.64
CA CYS A 21 0.20 -16.62 9.27
C CYS A 21 -0.74 -16.48 10.48
N PRO A 22 -0.22 -16.27 11.71
CA PRO A 22 -1.04 -16.15 12.91
C PRO A 22 -1.73 -14.77 12.93
N PHE A 23 -2.93 -14.70 12.36
CA PHE A 23 -3.69 -13.45 12.18
C PHE A 23 -5.07 -13.51 12.84
N GLU A 24 -5.44 -12.45 13.56
CA GLU A 24 -6.73 -12.31 14.21
C GLU A 24 -7.28 -10.89 14.04
N VAL A 25 -8.61 -10.78 13.94
CA VAL A 25 -9.32 -9.51 13.84
C VAL A 25 -10.07 -9.27 15.14
N ILE A 26 -9.84 -8.12 15.76
CA ILE A 26 -10.51 -7.66 16.97
C ILE A 26 -11.39 -6.46 16.58
N VAL A 27 -12.71 -6.62 16.75
CA VAL A 27 -13.64 -5.51 16.56
C VAL A 27 -13.75 -4.76 17.88
N THR A 28 -13.47 -3.46 17.84
CA THR A 28 -13.33 -2.62 19.02
C THR A 28 -14.11 -1.32 18.91
N ASP A 29 -14.41 -0.70 20.05
CA ASP A 29 -14.94 0.67 20.08
C ASP A 29 -13.81 1.72 20.14
N ASN A 30 -12.60 1.31 20.56
CA ASN A 30 -11.49 2.22 20.80
C ASN A 30 -10.14 1.55 20.48
N ILE A 31 -9.57 1.90 19.32
CA ILE A 31 -8.26 1.40 18.88
C ILE A 31 -7.14 1.80 19.83
N TYR A 32 -7.17 3.02 20.38
CA TYR A 32 -6.12 3.47 21.29
C TYR A 32 -6.07 2.61 22.57
N SER A 33 -7.21 2.39 23.22
CA SER A 33 -7.26 1.59 24.45
C SER A 33 -6.77 0.17 24.23
N ASP A 34 -7.24 -0.51 23.19
CA ASP A 34 -6.81 -1.87 22.88
C ASP A 34 -5.34 -1.93 22.47
N ARG A 35 -4.87 -0.95 21.67
CA ARG A 35 -3.45 -0.86 21.31
C ARG A 35 -2.56 -0.65 22.53
N PHE A 36 -3.00 0.14 23.50
CA PHE A 36 -2.28 0.40 24.74
C PHE A 36 -2.19 -0.83 25.64
N GLU A 37 -3.27 -1.63 25.74
CA GLU A 37 -3.28 -2.90 26.47
C GLU A 37 -2.34 -3.95 25.85
N LEU A 38 -2.10 -3.87 24.55
CA LEU A 38 -1.16 -4.75 23.83
C LEU A 38 0.32 -4.36 23.97
N CYS A 39 0.63 -3.28 24.69
CA CYS A 39 2.00 -2.86 24.94
C CYS A 39 2.70 -3.75 25.97
N ASN A 40 3.90 -4.22 25.64
CA ASN A 40 4.68 -5.11 26.49
C ASN A 40 5.87 -4.42 27.17
N THR A 41 6.16 -3.17 26.80
CA THR A 41 7.28 -2.39 27.36
C THR A 41 6.88 -0.95 27.65
N MET A 42 7.54 -0.33 28.63
CA MET A 42 7.30 1.08 28.98
C MET A 42 7.60 2.03 27.82
N SER A 43 8.63 1.75 27.00
CA SER A 43 8.90 2.60 25.82
C SER A 43 7.76 2.53 24.81
N GLU A 44 7.20 1.34 24.58
CA GLU A 44 6.08 1.17 23.67
C GLU A 44 4.81 1.86 24.19
N GLN A 45 4.57 1.80 25.50
CA GLN A 45 3.48 2.57 26.13
C GLN A 45 3.64 4.07 25.87
N MET A 46 4.84 4.61 26.05
CA MET A 46 5.11 6.02 25.76
C MET A 46 4.92 6.38 24.28
N ASP A 47 5.32 5.49 23.36
CA ASP A 47 5.13 5.70 21.92
C ASP A 47 3.63 5.70 21.54
N VAL A 48 2.85 4.80 22.15
CA VAL A 48 1.39 4.71 21.94
C VAL A 48 0.66 5.89 22.57
N GLU A 49 1.02 6.30 23.79
CA GLU A 49 0.49 7.52 24.44
C GLU A 49 0.79 8.76 23.60
N GLY A 50 2.00 8.85 23.04
CA GLY A 50 2.40 9.95 22.16
C GLY A 50 1.59 10.02 20.85
N SER A 51 0.96 8.90 20.46
CA SER A 51 0.16 8.76 19.24
C SER A 51 -1.35 8.65 19.52
N GLU A 52 -1.79 9.00 20.73
CA GLU A 52 -3.20 8.91 21.13
C GLU A 52 -4.15 9.66 20.16
N PRO A 53 -3.89 10.92 19.74
CA PRO A 53 -4.79 11.63 18.84
C PRO A 53 -4.97 10.92 17.49
N GLU A 54 -3.90 10.36 16.93
CA GLU A 54 -3.94 9.62 15.67
C GLU A 54 -4.74 8.33 15.84
N LEU A 55 -4.48 7.57 16.90
CA LEU A 55 -5.13 6.28 17.17
C LEU A 55 -6.62 6.43 17.51
N GLN A 56 -7.02 7.51 18.19
CA GLN A 56 -8.43 7.81 18.46
C GLN A 56 -9.22 8.12 17.19
N ASN A 57 -8.56 8.62 16.15
CA ASN A 57 -9.18 8.96 14.86
C ASN A 57 -9.05 7.83 13.82
N SER A 58 -8.28 6.78 14.09
CA SER A 58 -8.12 5.67 13.16
C SER A 58 -9.35 4.76 13.16
N ASN A 59 -9.70 4.20 12.01
CA ASN A 59 -10.78 3.21 11.87
C ASN A 59 -10.26 1.77 11.90
N GLU A 60 -8.96 1.58 11.67
CA GLU A 60 -8.28 0.30 11.71
C GLU A 60 -6.82 0.46 12.16
N LEU A 61 -6.21 -0.62 12.65
CA LEU A 61 -4.78 -0.70 12.94
C LEU A 61 -4.31 -2.14 12.90
N LEU A 62 -3.32 -2.44 12.05
CA LEU A 62 -2.57 -3.68 12.16
C LEU A 62 -1.47 -3.55 13.21
N VAL A 63 -1.60 -4.32 14.28
CA VAL A 63 -0.59 -4.47 15.32
C VAL A 63 0.31 -5.66 14.98
N LEU A 64 1.58 -5.37 14.72
CA LEU A 64 2.60 -6.37 14.39
C LEU A 64 2.97 -7.22 15.63
N PRO A 65 3.50 -8.43 15.45
CA PRO A 65 3.96 -9.26 16.57
C PRO A 65 5.25 -8.70 17.19
N ASP A 66 5.48 -9.10 18.44
CA ASP A 66 6.70 -8.81 19.18
C ASP A 66 7.29 -10.09 19.82
N GLU A 67 8.22 -9.92 20.76
CA GLU A 67 8.89 -11.05 21.44
C GLU A 67 7.93 -11.88 22.30
N GLN A 68 6.83 -11.29 22.78
CA GLN A 68 5.91 -11.91 23.74
C GLN A 68 4.63 -12.41 23.07
N ASN A 69 4.22 -11.77 21.97
CA ASN A 69 3.05 -12.14 21.20
C ASN A 69 3.40 -12.32 19.72
N SER A 70 3.28 -13.55 19.22
CA SER A 70 3.55 -13.87 17.81
C SER A 70 2.38 -13.58 16.86
N MET A 71 1.23 -13.12 17.35
CA MET A 71 0.04 -12.82 16.55
C MET A 71 0.16 -11.46 15.83
N PHE A 72 -0.31 -11.42 14.60
CA PHE A 72 -0.73 -10.19 13.92
C PHE A 72 -2.18 -9.92 14.32
N LEU A 73 -2.44 -8.75 14.90
CA LEU A 73 -3.77 -8.36 15.36
C LEU A 73 -4.26 -7.17 14.55
N LEU A 74 -5.37 -7.34 13.84
CA LEU A 74 -6.05 -6.23 13.18
C LEU A 74 -7.16 -5.70 14.10
N LEU A 75 -6.95 -4.52 14.65
CA LEU A 75 -7.99 -3.79 15.38
C LEU A 75 -8.86 -3.05 14.35
N ILE A 76 -10.18 -3.21 14.40
CA ILE A 76 -11.13 -2.50 13.52
C ILE A 76 -12.22 -1.87 14.37
N ARG A 77 -12.49 -0.58 14.17
CA ARG A 77 -13.60 0.09 14.85
C ARG A 77 -14.93 -0.51 14.43
N GLN A 78 -15.84 -0.68 15.39
CA GLN A 78 -17.12 -1.35 15.17
C GLN A 78 -17.98 -0.67 14.08
N ASP A 79 -17.96 0.66 14.01
CA ASP A 79 -18.67 1.43 12.99
C ASP A 79 -18.13 1.15 11.57
N HIS A 80 -16.81 1.11 11.41
CA HIS A 80 -16.13 0.71 10.16
C HIS A 80 -16.44 -0.74 9.79
N PHE A 81 -16.45 -1.64 10.77
CA PHE A 81 -16.77 -3.05 10.56
C PHE A 81 -18.21 -3.28 10.07
N ASN A 82 -19.15 -2.44 10.51
CA ASN A 82 -20.55 -2.56 10.13
C ASN A 82 -20.90 -1.87 8.80
N GLU A 83 -19.96 -1.11 8.21
CA GLU A 83 -20.18 -0.44 6.94
C GLU A 83 -20.20 -1.46 5.79
N SER A 84 -21.14 -1.30 4.85
CA SER A 84 -21.54 -2.34 3.88
C SER A 84 -20.39 -2.84 2.98
N GLY A 85 -19.65 -3.85 3.46
CA GLY A 85 -18.58 -4.52 2.74
C GLY A 85 -17.21 -3.86 2.82
N VAL A 86 -17.08 -2.67 3.44
CA VAL A 86 -15.78 -1.96 3.57
C VAL A 86 -14.77 -2.79 4.35
N TYR A 87 -15.22 -3.42 5.44
CA TYR A 87 -14.39 -4.32 6.25
C TYR A 87 -13.78 -5.48 5.45
N SER A 88 -14.41 -5.93 4.35
CA SER A 88 -13.84 -7.00 3.52
C SER A 88 -12.61 -6.53 2.75
N GLN A 89 -12.61 -5.29 2.29
CA GLN A 89 -11.44 -4.64 1.70
C GLN A 89 -10.36 -4.42 2.76
N THR A 90 -10.72 -3.86 3.93
CA THR A 90 -9.78 -3.60 5.03
C THR A 90 -9.10 -4.89 5.53
N ILE A 91 -9.86 -5.95 5.77
CA ILE A 91 -9.30 -7.24 6.21
C ILE A 91 -8.34 -7.79 5.15
N ALA A 92 -8.69 -7.74 3.87
CA ALA A 92 -7.82 -8.25 2.82
C ALA A 92 -6.55 -7.40 2.61
N TYR A 93 -6.68 -6.08 2.74
CA TYR A 93 -5.57 -5.14 2.70
C TYR A 93 -4.58 -5.45 3.83
N GLU A 94 -5.05 -5.48 5.08
CA GLU A 94 -4.18 -5.71 6.25
C GLU A 94 -3.68 -7.15 6.35
N TYR A 95 -4.45 -8.12 5.89
CA TYR A 95 -3.97 -9.50 5.80
C TYR A 95 -2.83 -9.64 4.77
N THR A 96 -2.82 -8.80 3.73
CA THR A 96 -1.68 -8.73 2.80
C THR A 96 -0.42 -8.25 3.53
N HIS A 97 -0.53 -7.16 4.30
CA HIS A 97 0.57 -6.69 5.13
C HIS A 97 1.02 -7.74 6.14
N ALA A 98 0.10 -8.39 6.84
CA ALA A 98 0.42 -9.45 7.80
C ALA A 98 1.23 -10.58 7.15
N ILE A 99 0.83 -11.05 5.97
CA ILE A 99 1.58 -12.07 5.21
C ILE A 99 2.96 -11.54 4.81
N ASP A 100 3.05 -10.35 4.25
CA ASP A 100 4.31 -9.80 3.75
C ASP A 100 5.30 -9.55 4.92
N TYR A 101 4.82 -9.06 6.06
CA TYR A 101 5.62 -8.92 7.28
C TYR A 101 5.98 -10.27 7.92
N PHE A 102 5.11 -11.28 7.84
CA PHE A 102 5.44 -12.64 8.27
C PHE A 102 6.58 -13.23 7.45
N GLU A 103 6.59 -13.03 6.14
CA GLU A 103 7.72 -13.41 5.27
C GLU A 103 8.98 -12.61 5.63
N CYS A 104 8.85 -11.31 5.91
CA CYS A 104 9.97 -10.45 6.32
C CYS A 104 10.62 -10.95 7.61
N LYS A 105 9.77 -11.26 8.60
CA LYS A 105 10.16 -11.86 9.87
C LYS A 105 11.00 -13.11 9.66
N ASN A 106 10.53 -14.02 8.82
CA ASN A 106 11.20 -15.29 8.54
C ASN A 106 12.52 -15.09 7.77
N LYS A 107 12.55 -14.19 6.78
CA LYS A 107 13.73 -13.92 5.96
C LYS A 107 14.87 -13.32 6.77
N TYR A 108 14.57 -12.34 7.61
CA TYR A 108 15.59 -11.59 8.37
C TYR A 108 15.73 -12.07 9.82
N ASN A 109 14.99 -13.11 10.22
CA ASN A 109 14.94 -13.63 11.60
C ASN A 109 14.60 -12.54 12.63
N ILE A 110 13.63 -11.68 12.29
CA ILE A 110 13.20 -10.59 13.18
C ILE A 110 12.36 -11.19 14.30
N VAL A 111 12.66 -10.83 15.55
CA VAL A 111 11.87 -11.29 16.69
C VAL A 111 10.79 -10.27 17.01
N ASN A 112 11.14 -8.98 17.00
CA ASN A 112 10.23 -7.89 17.33
C ASN A 112 9.97 -6.98 16.13
N LEU A 113 8.90 -7.25 15.38
CA LEU A 113 8.52 -6.44 14.22
C LEU A 113 8.06 -5.01 14.58
N ARG A 114 7.81 -4.72 15.86
CA ARG A 114 7.43 -3.37 16.32
C ARG A 114 8.63 -2.44 16.52
N LYS A 115 9.84 -2.97 16.64
CA LYS A 115 11.04 -2.19 17.02
C LYS A 115 12.25 -2.47 16.15
N ASP A 116 12.43 -3.70 15.71
CA ASP A 116 13.63 -4.12 15.01
C ASP A 116 13.62 -3.57 13.58
N SER A 117 14.76 -3.03 13.15
CA SER A 117 14.98 -2.63 11.77
C SER A 117 15.50 -3.79 10.93
N PHE A 118 15.34 -3.70 9.61
CA PHE A 118 15.87 -4.68 8.67
C PHE A 118 16.36 -4.00 7.38
N PRO A 119 17.23 -4.67 6.61
CA PRO A 119 17.73 -4.13 5.34
C PRO A 119 16.59 -3.86 4.34
N ASP A 120 16.75 -2.82 3.52
CA ASP A 120 15.80 -2.43 2.47
C ASP A 120 14.38 -2.12 2.98
N HIS A 121 14.25 -1.69 4.24
CA HIS A 121 12.99 -1.37 4.90
C HIS A 121 12.05 -0.50 4.04
N ASP A 122 12.56 0.58 3.45
CA ASP A 122 11.72 1.52 2.68
C ASP A 122 11.21 0.88 1.37
N CYS A 123 12.04 0.09 0.69
CA CYS A 123 11.61 -0.67 -0.48
C CYS A 123 10.56 -1.72 -0.09
N PHE A 124 10.75 -2.39 1.05
CA PHE A 124 9.80 -3.38 1.55
C PHE A 124 8.44 -2.74 1.84
N GLN A 125 8.43 -1.62 2.56
CA GLN A 125 7.21 -0.89 2.89
C GLN A 125 6.48 -0.46 1.61
N PHE A 126 7.21 0.10 0.65
CA PHE A 126 6.64 0.50 -0.64
C PHE A 126 6.01 -0.68 -1.38
N VAL A 127 6.72 -1.81 -1.50
CA VAL A 127 6.21 -2.99 -2.21
C VAL A 127 5.02 -3.62 -1.47
N SER A 128 5.09 -3.71 -0.14
CA SER A 128 4.02 -4.23 0.72
C SER A 128 2.75 -3.39 0.57
N GLU A 129 2.89 -2.06 0.55
CA GLU A 129 1.78 -1.13 0.32
C GLU A 129 1.15 -1.30 -1.06
N VAL A 130 1.96 -1.37 -2.12
CA VAL A 130 1.43 -1.61 -3.48
C VAL A 130 0.66 -2.92 -3.54
N ARG A 131 1.16 -3.98 -2.88
CA ARG A 131 0.51 -5.29 -2.82
C ARG A 131 -0.81 -5.23 -2.04
N ALA A 132 -0.84 -4.59 -0.88
CA ALA A 132 -2.06 -4.45 -0.08
C ALA A 132 -3.11 -3.62 -0.82
N SER A 133 -2.72 -2.47 -1.37
CA SER A 133 -3.55 -1.59 -2.19
C SER A 133 -3.99 -2.22 -3.53
N PHE A 134 -3.32 -3.29 -3.98
CA PHE A 134 -3.77 -4.11 -5.10
C PHE A 134 -4.77 -5.19 -4.67
N ARG A 135 -4.40 -6.00 -3.67
CA ARG A 135 -5.14 -7.22 -3.31
C ARG A 135 -6.44 -6.94 -2.57
N GLY A 136 -6.45 -5.96 -1.67
CA GLY A 136 -7.64 -5.56 -0.93
C GLY A 136 -8.79 -5.16 -1.87
N PRO A 137 -8.61 -4.13 -2.72
CA PRO A 137 -9.61 -3.74 -3.70
C PRO A 137 -9.95 -4.83 -4.71
N THR A 138 -8.96 -5.62 -5.18
CA THR A 138 -9.21 -6.73 -6.10
C THR A 138 -10.17 -7.76 -5.52
N LEU A 139 -9.97 -8.18 -4.26
CA LEU A 139 -10.90 -9.08 -3.59
C LEU A 139 -12.28 -8.44 -3.46
N PHE A 140 -12.35 -7.18 -3.02
CA PHE A 140 -13.61 -6.46 -2.86
C PHE A 140 -14.40 -6.39 -4.17
N TYR A 141 -13.75 -6.08 -5.30
CA TYR A 141 -14.40 -6.04 -6.61
C TYR A 141 -14.96 -7.41 -7.02
N HIS A 142 -14.23 -8.49 -6.75
CA HIS A 142 -14.71 -9.85 -7.01
C HIS A 142 -15.89 -10.26 -6.12
N LEU A 143 -15.84 -9.95 -4.81
CA LEU A 143 -16.90 -10.29 -3.87
C LEU A 143 -18.19 -9.52 -4.16
N THR A 144 -18.07 -8.26 -4.56
CA THR A 144 -19.23 -7.38 -4.83
C THR A 144 -19.72 -7.45 -6.28
N ASN A 145 -18.99 -8.16 -7.17
CA ASN A 145 -19.20 -8.09 -8.61
C ASN A 145 -19.27 -6.63 -9.09
N ALA A 146 -18.28 -5.83 -8.70
CA ALA A 146 -18.24 -4.39 -8.98
C ALA A 146 -18.46 -4.11 -10.48
N ASP A 147 -19.23 -3.07 -10.77
CA ASP A 147 -19.50 -2.63 -12.14
C ASP A 147 -18.24 -2.02 -12.77
N LYS A 148 -17.83 -2.54 -13.93
CA LYS A 148 -16.57 -2.16 -14.57
C LYS A 148 -16.57 -0.72 -15.05
N ASP A 149 -17.69 -0.24 -15.58
CA ASP A 149 -17.80 1.13 -16.07
C ASP A 149 -17.78 2.13 -14.91
N ALA A 150 -18.43 1.76 -13.79
CA ALA A 150 -18.38 2.53 -12.55
C ALA A 150 -16.95 2.60 -11.98
N LEU A 151 -16.15 1.53 -12.06
CA LEU A 151 -14.76 1.53 -11.64
C LEU A 151 -13.88 2.43 -12.53
N VAL A 152 -14.06 2.38 -13.85
CA VAL A 152 -13.37 3.30 -14.78
C VAL A 152 -13.75 4.74 -14.48
N PHE A 153 -15.04 5.01 -14.26
CA PHE A 153 -15.51 6.34 -13.89
C PHE A 153 -14.91 6.79 -12.55
N ALA A 154 -14.89 5.94 -11.54
CA ALA A 154 -14.29 6.23 -10.23
C ALA A 154 -12.78 6.50 -10.34
N TYR A 155 -12.06 5.76 -11.18
CA TYR A 155 -10.66 6.03 -11.47
C TYR A 155 -10.44 7.45 -12.01
N ILE A 156 -11.17 7.82 -13.06
CA ILE A 156 -10.99 9.11 -13.74
C ILE A 156 -11.50 10.28 -12.88
N SER A 157 -12.66 10.13 -12.22
CA SER A 157 -13.35 11.24 -11.54
C SER A 157 -13.02 11.38 -10.06
N LYS A 158 -12.41 10.36 -9.44
CA LYS A 158 -12.08 10.37 -8.00
C LYS A 158 -10.62 10.04 -7.75
N LEU A 159 -10.14 8.87 -8.18
CA LEU A 159 -8.80 8.41 -7.81
C LEU A 159 -7.70 9.30 -8.38
N VAL A 160 -7.72 9.57 -9.69
CA VAL A 160 -6.73 10.45 -10.33
C VAL A 160 -6.75 11.87 -9.73
N PRO A 161 -7.90 12.55 -9.59
CA PRO A 161 -7.95 13.87 -8.96
C PRO A 161 -7.49 13.90 -7.49
N ALA A 162 -7.78 12.85 -6.71
CA ALA A 162 -7.40 12.79 -5.30
C ALA A 162 -5.88 12.80 -5.10
N TYR A 163 -5.15 12.13 -5.99
CA TYR A 163 -3.70 12.01 -5.92
C TYR A 163 -2.95 13.02 -6.80
N GLU A 164 -3.62 13.71 -7.73
CA GLU A 164 -2.98 14.59 -8.72
C GLU A 164 -2.06 15.63 -8.08
N LYS A 165 -2.54 16.34 -7.06
CA LYS A 165 -1.75 17.39 -6.40
C LYS A 165 -0.47 16.84 -5.76
N ILE A 166 -0.56 15.64 -5.16
CA ILE A 166 0.54 15.01 -4.43
C ILE A 166 1.54 14.41 -5.42
N LEU A 167 1.04 13.64 -6.39
CA LEU A 167 1.86 12.89 -7.34
C LEU A 167 2.38 13.71 -8.52
N THR A 168 1.91 14.95 -8.69
CA THR A 168 2.59 15.94 -9.55
C THR A 168 3.87 16.46 -8.90
N GLY A 169 3.97 16.36 -7.57
CA GLY A 169 5.17 16.70 -6.81
C GLY A 169 6.29 15.67 -6.96
N ASP A 170 7.22 15.69 -6.01
CA ASP A 170 8.30 14.72 -5.99
C ASP A 170 7.79 13.35 -5.54
N LEU A 171 7.66 12.42 -6.49
CA LEU A 171 7.20 11.06 -6.22
C LEU A 171 8.04 10.32 -5.17
N SER A 172 9.35 10.61 -5.05
CA SER A 172 10.22 9.96 -4.07
C SER A 172 9.96 10.43 -2.63
N GLU A 173 9.34 11.59 -2.46
CA GLU A 173 8.90 12.11 -1.16
C GLU A 173 7.47 11.66 -0.82
N ASN A 174 6.74 11.16 -1.82
CA ASN A 174 5.34 10.74 -1.71
C ASN A 174 5.20 9.25 -2.07
N MET A 175 6.15 8.42 -1.60
CA MET A 175 6.20 7.00 -1.95
C MET A 175 4.99 6.22 -1.43
N TYR A 176 4.47 6.59 -0.26
CA TYR A 176 3.24 6.00 0.28
C TYR A 176 2.04 6.26 -0.64
N ASP A 177 1.83 7.52 -1.02
CA ASP A 177 0.75 7.91 -1.94
C ASP A 177 0.91 7.28 -3.32
N LEU A 178 2.15 7.20 -3.83
CA LEU A 178 2.44 6.51 -5.08
C LEU A 178 2.11 5.02 -4.99
N ALA A 179 2.45 4.38 -3.88
CA ALA A 179 2.16 2.97 -3.66
C ALA A 179 0.66 2.69 -3.64
N GLN A 180 -0.08 3.50 -2.87
CA GLN A 180 -1.54 3.39 -2.79
C GLN A 180 -2.21 3.61 -4.14
N PHE A 181 -1.87 4.71 -4.82
CA PHE A 181 -2.41 5.02 -6.12
C PHE A 181 -2.12 3.90 -7.12
N TYR A 182 -0.87 3.43 -7.16
CA TYR A 182 -0.45 2.44 -8.15
C TYR A 182 -1.07 1.07 -7.89
N GLY A 183 -1.15 0.63 -6.64
CA GLY A 183 -1.84 -0.61 -6.25
C GLY A 183 -3.30 -0.60 -6.67
N GLN A 184 -4.02 0.49 -6.37
CA GLN A 184 -5.43 0.65 -6.77
C GLN A 184 -5.60 0.71 -8.30
N TYR A 185 -4.72 1.41 -9.01
CA TYR A 185 -4.69 1.42 -10.48
C TYR A 185 -4.53 0.01 -11.05
N LEU A 186 -3.60 -0.79 -10.50
CA LEU A 186 -3.40 -2.17 -10.92
C LEU A 186 -4.64 -3.03 -10.64
N ALA A 187 -5.30 -2.85 -9.49
CA ALA A 187 -6.50 -3.59 -9.12
C ALA A 187 -7.62 -3.34 -10.13
N ILE A 188 -7.90 -2.06 -10.44
CA ILE A 188 -8.90 -1.67 -11.42
C ILE A 188 -8.55 -2.24 -12.79
N ARG A 189 -7.32 -2.01 -13.27
CA ARG A 189 -6.87 -2.45 -14.59
C ARG A 189 -7.00 -3.97 -14.75
N CYS A 190 -6.59 -4.75 -13.75
CA CYS A 190 -6.71 -6.20 -13.76
C CYS A 190 -8.17 -6.66 -13.78
N TYR A 191 -9.04 -6.03 -12.99
CA TYR A 191 -10.44 -6.43 -12.87
C TYR A 191 -11.28 -6.08 -14.12
N ILE A 192 -11.10 -4.89 -14.69
CA ILE A 192 -11.85 -4.47 -15.88
C ILE A 192 -11.41 -5.23 -17.14
N ASN A 193 -10.14 -5.67 -17.18
CA ASN A 193 -9.50 -6.31 -18.34
C ASN A 193 -9.53 -5.44 -19.60
N ALA A 194 -9.24 -4.15 -19.44
CA ALA A 194 -9.24 -3.13 -20.49
C ALA A 194 -8.04 -2.18 -20.30
N PRO A 195 -7.55 -1.53 -21.37
CA PRO A 195 -6.46 -0.57 -21.24
C PRO A 195 -6.90 0.63 -20.39
N LEU A 196 -6.15 0.87 -19.32
CA LEU A 196 -6.28 2.04 -18.46
C LEU A 196 -4.94 2.77 -18.48
N SER A 197 -4.95 4.05 -18.78
CA SER A 197 -3.72 4.84 -18.84
C SER A 197 -3.41 5.45 -17.48
N LEU A 198 -2.13 5.41 -17.11
CA LEU A 198 -1.60 6.22 -16.01
C LEU A 198 -1.59 7.70 -16.39
N PRO A 199 -1.72 8.61 -15.41
CA PRO A 199 -1.53 10.03 -15.64
C PRO A 199 -0.12 10.36 -16.18
N GLY A 200 -0.04 11.37 -17.04
CA GLY A 200 1.21 11.77 -17.70
C GLY A 200 2.33 12.14 -16.73
N TYR A 201 2.02 12.75 -15.59
CA TYR A 201 3.01 13.10 -14.56
C TYR A 201 3.66 11.88 -13.90
N ILE A 202 2.99 10.72 -13.92
CA ILE A 202 3.56 9.45 -13.46
C ILE A 202 4.37 8.79 -14.58
N THR A 203 3.82 8.73 -15.79
CA THR A 203 4.48 8.03 -16.91
C THR A 203 5.74 8.71 -17.41
N HIS A 204 5.85 10.03 -17.27
CA HIS A 204 7.04 10.80 -17.65
C HIS A 204 8.03 11.00 -16.48
N SER A 205 7.72 10.44 -15.30
CA SER A 205 8.63 10.46 -14.16
C SER A 205 9.72 9.39 -14.29
N PHE A 206 10.75 9.48 -13.44
CA PHE A 206 11.78 8.45 -13.32
C PHE A 206 11.27 7.13 -12.72
N ALA A 207 10.01 7.07 -12.25
CA ALA A 207 9.44 5.87 -11.65
C ALA A 207 9.09 4.78 -12.66
N GLY A 208 9.18 5.04 -13.98
CA GLY A 208 8.74 4.12 -15.02
C GLY A 208 9.29 2.69 -14.89
N ASP A 209 10.59 2.53 -14.63
CA ASP A 209 11.21 1.22 -14.46
C ASP A 209 10.70 0.50 -13.19
N LEU A 210 10.61 1.23 -12.07
CA LEU A 210 10.08 0.71 -10.80
C LEU A 210 8.64 0.22 -10.95
N LEU A 211 7.77 1.04 -11.54
CA LEU A 211 6.38 0.71 -11.79
C LEU A 211 6.24 -0.49 -12.74
N LEU A 212 7.08 -0.57 -13.77
CA LEU A 212 7.11 -1.72 -14.69
C LEU A 212 7.49 -3.01 -13.97
N GLN A 213 8.50 -2.98 -13.09
CA GLN A 213 8.88 -4.15 -12.31
C GLN A 213 7.77 -4.55 -11.33
N LEU A 214 7.12 -3.59 -10.67
CA LEU A 214 5.96 -3.88 -9.81
C LEU A 214 4.84 -4.57 -10.59
N ASN A 215 4.45 -4.04 -11.75
CA ASN A 215 3.39 -4.64 -12.56
C ASN A 215 3.70 -6.08 -13.01
N LYS A 216 4.98 -6.43 -13.21
CA LYS A 216 5.38 -7.80 -13.56
C LYS A 216 5.25 -8.77 -12.38
N ASN A 217 5.50 -8.29 -11.17
CA ASN A 217 5.64 -9.13 -9.97
C ASN A 217 4.47 -8.97 -8.98
N ILE A 218 3.48 -8.13 -9.27
CA ILE A 218 2.35 -7.86 -8.35
C ILE A 218 1.51 -9.12 -8.04
N GLY A 219 1.51 -10.08 -8.97
CA GLY A 219 0.83 -11.38 -8.82
C GLY A 219 1.64 -12.42 -8.05
N ASP A 220 2.89 -12.13 -7.68
CA ASP A 220 3.76 -13.10 -7.02
C ASP A 220 3.23 -13.47 -5.64
N THR A 221 3.27 -14.75 -5.30
CA THR A 221 2.72 -15.24 -4.04
C THR A 221 3.49 -14.69 -2.86
N ASN A 222 4.84 -14.77 -2.88
CA ASN A 222 5.71 -14.21 -1.85
C ASN A 222 6.17 -12.79 -2.23
N ILE A 223 6.24 -11.86 -1.27
CA ILE A 223 6.81 -10.52 -1.51
C ILE A 223 8.28 -10.57 -1.92
N PHE A 224 9.02 -11.61 -1.50
CA PHE A 224 10.43 -11.76 -1.84
C PHE A 224 10.70 -12.45 -3.17
N ASP A 225 9.67 -12.96 -3.84
CA ASP A 225 9.81 -13.45 -5.21
C ASP A 225 10.21 -12.25 -6.09
N ASN A 226 11.32 -12.39 -6.83
CA ASN A 226 11.87 -11.34 -7.70
C ASN A 226 12.24 -10.00 -7.01
N TYR A 227 12.28 -9.96 -5.67
CA TYR A 227 12.48 -8.73 -4.89
C TYR A 227 13.82 -8.05 -5.12
N GLU A 228 14.87 -8.79 -5.46
CA GLU A 228 16.17 -8.20 -5.82
C GLU A 228 16.03 -7.22 -7.00
N SER A 229 15.30 -7.61 -8.04
CA SER A 229 15.06 -6.75 -9.21
C SER A 229 14.23 -5.50 -8.87
N LEU A 230 13.26 -5.65 -7.96
CA LEU A 230 12.46 -4.54 -7.45
C LEU A 230 13.31 -3.59 -6.59
N SER A 231 14.14 -4.12 -5.70
CA SER A 231 15.03 -3.35 -4.83
C SER A 231 16.05 -2.54 -5.64
N VAL A 232 16.61 -3.12 -6.72
CA VAL A 232 17.47 -2.40 -7.65
C VAL A 232 16.70 -1.27 -8.34
N ALA A 233 15.52 -1.53 -8.88
CA ALA A 233 14.71 -0.51 -9.55
C ALA A 233 14.26 0.62 -8.60
N TYR A 234 13.96 0.27 -7.35
CA TYR A 234 13.65 1.22 -6.27
C TYR A 234 14.85 2.09 -5.97
N SER A 235 16.00 1.49 -5.72
CA SER A 235 17.26 2.20 -5.44
C SER A 235 17.65 3.12 -6.59
N ASP A 236 17.53 2.67 -7.84
CA ASP A 236 17.79 3.48 -9.02
C ASP A 236 16.84 4.68 -9.11
N PHE A 237 15.55 4.48 -8.81
CA PHE A 237 14.58 5.57 -8.78
C PHE A 237 14.95 6.63 -7.74
N ILE A 238 15.29 6.21 -6.51
CA ILE A 238 15.74 7.12 -5.45
C ILE A 238 17.06 7.81 -5.83
N ASN A 239 18.00 7.12 -6.45
CA ASN A 239 19.31 7.65 -6.81
C ASN A 239 19.30 8.59 -8.02
N LYS A 240 18.44 8.35 -9.02
CA LYS A 240 18.30 9.22 -10.21
C LYS A 240 17.83 10.63 -9.83
N LYS A 241 17.10 10.79 -8.72
CA LYS A 241 16.81 12.11 -8.12
C LYS A 241 18.08 12.82 -7.65
N THR A 242 18.96 12.12 -6.95
CA THR A 242 20.17 12.68 -6.32
C THR A 242 21.15 13.24 -7.34
N GLN A 243 21.09 12.79 -8.59
CA GLN A 243 21.96 13.26 -9.68
C GLN A 243 21.43 14.50 -10.43
N GLY A 244 20.34 15.13 -9.97
CA GLY A 244 19.85 16.40 -10.52
C GLY A 244 19.39 16.30 -11.98
N THR A 245 18.97 15.12 -12.42
CA THR A 245 18.48 14.93 -13.79
C THR A 245 17.16 15.70 -13.94
N PRO A 246 17.03 16.66 -14.88
CA PRO A 246 15.83 17.47 -15.00
C PRO A 246 14.61 16.57 -15.24
N ASN A 247 13.56 16.77 -14.44
CA ASN A 247 12.26 16.18 -14.73
C ASN A 247 11.84 16.67 -16.14
N PRO A 248 11.51 15.76 -17.09
CA PRO A 248 11.13 16.15 -18.46
C PRO A 248 10.01 17.18 -18.50
N LEU A 249 9.11 17.17 -17.50
CA LEU A 249 8.01 18.14 -17.38
C LEU A 249 8.48 19.54 -16.96
N LEU A 250 9.50 19.65 -16.10
CA LEU A 250 10.09 20.95 -15.72
C LEU A 250 10.93 21.55 -16.84
N ALA A 251 11.55 20.71 -17.68
CA ALA A 251 12.27 21.18 -18.86
C ALA A 251 11.31 21.78 -19.93
N MET A 252 10.10 21.23 -20.07
CA MET A 252 9.11 21.74 -21.05
C MET A 252 8.44 23.06 -20.64
N VAL A 253 8.34 23.38 -19.34
CA VAL A 253 7.76 24.65 -18.90
C VAL A 253 8.70 25.84 -19.16
N HIS A 254 10.01 25.60 -19.24
CA HIS A 254 11.00 26.65 -19.49
C HIS A 254 11.27 26.97 -20.96
N ASP A 255 10.77 26.16 -21.92
CA ASP A 255 11.07 26.35 -23.35
C ASP A 255 10.02 27.15 -24.14
N HIS A 256 8.95 27.62 -23.49
CA HIS A 256 7.92 28.45 -24.14
C HIS A 256 8.11 29.96 -23.99
N SER A 257 9.21 30.45 -23.39
CA SER A 257 9.47 31.89 -23.24
C SER A 257 10.30 32.53 -24.37
N HIS A 258 10.62 31.82 -25.46
CA HIS A 258 11.33 32.38 -26.61
C HIS A 258 10.60 32.16 -27.94
N CYS A 259 9.35 32.61 -28.02
CA CYS A 259 8.72 32.97 -29.29
C CYS A 259 8.09 34.36 -29.16
N GLY A 260 8.90 35.38 -29.43
CA GLY A 260 8.51 36.79 -29.43
C GLY A 260 9.17 37.53 -30.57
N CYS A 261 8.65 37.29 -31.78
CA CYS A 261 8.54 38.19 -32.93
C CYS A 261 9.67 39.20 -33.21
N ASN A 262 10.48 38.90 -34.23
CA ASN A 262 10.99 39.93 -35.14
C ASN A 262 9.85 40.35 -36.07
N HIS A 263 9.39 41.59 -35.96
CA HIS A 263 8.79 42.31 -37.08
C HIS A 263 8.94 43.83 -36.91
N SER A 264 9.52 44.42 -37.98
CA SER A 264 9.62 45.85 -38.35
C SER A 264 10.89 46.56 -37.93
#